data_AF-A0A971RNN9-F1
#
_entry.id   AF-A0A971RNN9-F1
#
_cell.length_a   1.000
_cell.length_b   1.000
_cell.length_c   1.000
_cell.angle_alpha   90.00
_cell.angle_beta   90.00
_cell.angle_gamma   90.00
#
_symmetry.space_group_name_H-M   'P 1'
#
loop_
_entity.id
_entity.type
_entity.pdbx_description
1 polymer ?
#
loop_
_entity_poly.entity_id
_entity_poly.type
_entity_poly.pdbx_seq_one_letter_code
_entity_poly.pdbx_strand_id
1 'polypeptide(L)'
;MKRFPEQVPDGFCPKAIIYLAPPFRHTHFDGKQIVVHNRLDQMHELFSFNLYPGPSAKKGIYGVLLNIGESEGWVTAHASTVRVITPYDNQITIMHEGASGGGKSEMIEQIHREDDGRVLLGINTVSEEKHLLELKDTCELQPVTDDMAFCHPDIQNESGRLVVKDAEQGWFLRIDHINSYGTDPHYEKACIHPKEPLIFLNLEGHPYSTCLLWEPIMDEPGKPCPNPRVIMPRKLVDNVVDEAVEIDIRSLGEQP
;
A
#
# COMPACT_ATOMS: atom_id res chain seq x y z
N MET A 1 3.47 -7.75 16.28
CA MET A 1 3.52 -8.37 17.63
C MET A 1 3.03 -7.36 18.65
N LYS A 2 1.98 -7.66 19.43
CA LYS A 2 1.65 -6.87 20.63
C LYS A 2 2.63 -7.29 21.73
N ARG A 3 3.40 -6.33 22.27
CA ARG A 3 4.22 -6.55 23.46
C ARG A 3 3.43 -6.10 24.67
N PHE A 4 3.39 -6.92 25.71
CA PHE A 4 2.88 -6.51 27.02
C PHE A 4 3.88 -5.58 27.69
N PRO A 5 3.48 -4.75 28.68
CA PRO A 5 4.39 -3.84 29.38
C PRO A 5 5.65 -4.54 29.92
N GLU A 6 5.51 -5.77 30.38
CA GLU A 6 6.60 -6.61 30.90
C GLU A 6 7.62 -7.06 29.83
N GLN A 7 7.27 -6.94 28.54
CA GLN A 7 8.10 -7.31 27.40
C GLN A 7 8.79 -6.11 26.74
N VAL A 8 8.62 -4.91 27.32
CA VAL A 8 9.31 -3.70 26.88
C VAL A 8 10.75 -3.76 27.42
N PRO A 9 11.79 -3.74 26.56
CA PRO A 9 13.17 -3.79 27.01
C PRO A 9 13.55 -2.59 27.89
N ASP A 10 14.44 -2.81 28.86
CA ASP A 10 15.04 -1.73 29.64
C ASP A 10 15.68 -0.68 28.72
N GLY A 11 15.45 0.59 29.02
CA GLY A 11 15.95 1.71 28.20
C GLY A 11 15.14 2.00 26.93
N PHE A 12 14.00 1.34 26.70
CA PHE A 12 13.09 1.71 25.61
C PHE A 12 12.62 3.16 25.76
N CYS A 13 13.00 4.00 24.80
CA CYS A 13 12.58 5.40 24.73
C CYS A 13 11.61 5.56 23.55
N PRO A 14 10.29 5.73 23.81
CA PRO A 14 9.33 5.92 22.73
C PRO A 14 9.68 7.21 21.96
N LYS A 15 9.71 7.12 20.63
CA LYS A 15 9.93 8.26 19.72
C LYS A 15 8.64 8.78 19.12
N ALA A 16 7.59 7.97 19.14
CA ALA A 16 6.27 8.37 18.68
C ALA A 16 5.18 7.68 19.48
N ILE A 17 4.06 8.38 19.67
CA ILE A 17 2.86 7.87 20.34
C ILE A 17 1.65 8.23 19.49
N ILE A 18 0.77 7.24 19.24
CA ILE A 18 -0.52 7.47 18.59
C ILE A 18 -1.61 7.44 19.66
N TYR A 19 -2.31 8.55 19.83
CA TYR A 19 -3.50 8.66 20.65
C TYR A 19 -4.74 8.40 19.80
N LEU A 20 -5.41 7.30 20.11
CA LEU A 20 -6.68 6.93 19.48
C LEU A 20 -7.82 7.50 20.31
N ALA A 21 -8.51 8.48 19.76
CA ALA A 21 -9.64 9.11 20.44
C ALA A 21 -10.98 8.56 19.91
N PRO A 22 -12.05 8.54 20.75
CA PRO A 22 -13.41 8.17 20.35
C PRO A 22 -13.93 8.96 19.13
N PRO A 23 -15.06 8.59 18.51
CA PRO A 23 -15.50 9.16 17.24
C PRO A 23 -15.97 10.61 17.37
N PHE A 24 -15.02 11.53 17.42
CA PHE A 24 -15.26 12.97 17.47
C PHE A 24 -15.65 13.54 16.10
N ARG A 25 -15.42 12.79 15.02
CA ARG A 25 -15.77 13.17 13.64
C ARG A 25 -17.19 13.72 13.53
N HIS A 26 -18.17 12.98 14.02
CA HIS A 26 -19.59 13.35 13.88
C HIS A 26 -20.11 14.25 15.00
N THR A 27 -19.38 14.37 16.11
CA THR A 27 -19.85 15.09 17.30
C THR A 27 -19.20 16.45 17.49
N HIS A 28 -17.91 16.60 17.16
CA HIS A 28 -17.12 17.81 17.44
C HIS A 28 -16.44 18.40 16.19
N PHE A 29 -16.43 17.69 15.06
CA PHE A 29 -15.68 18.09 13.86
C PHE A 29 -16.51 18.14 12.58
N ASP A 30 -17.84 18.25 12.66
CA ASP A 30 -18.74 18.44 11.51
C ASP A 30 -18.52 17.43 10.37
N GLY A 31 -18.28 16.16 10.72
CA GLY A 31 -18.03 15.09 9.76
C GLY A 31 -16.61 15.05 9.19
N LYS A 32 -15.69 15.92 9.61
CA LYS A 32 -14.30 15.96 9.14
C LYS A 32 -13.42 14.98 9.92
N GLN A 33 -12.47 14.37 9.22
CA GLN A 33 -11.41 13.58 9.84
C GLN A 33 -10.27 14.50 10.26
N ILE A 34 -10.01 14.57 11.56
CA ILE A 34 -8.97 15.43 12.14
C ILE A 34 -7.86 14.57 12.73
N VAL A 35 -6.63 14.85 12.30
CA VAL A 35 -5.40 14.22 12.78
C VAL A 35 -4.42 15.35 13.11
N VAL A 36 -3.93 15.40 14.34
CA VAL A 36 -3.00 16.45 14.80
C VAL A 36 -1.63 15.84 15.04
N HIS A 37 -0.61 16.40 14.39
CA HIS A 37 0.79 16.07 14.62
C HIS A 37 1.37 17.09 15.59
N ASN A 38 1.66 16.67 16.82
CA ASN A 38 2.38 17.48 17.80
C ASN A 38 3.85 17.02 17.83
N ARG A 39 4.73 17.84 17.26
CA ARG A 39 6.17 17.56 17.11
C ARG A 39 6.92 18.18 18.28
N LEU A 40 7.42 17.35 19.19
CA LEU A 40 8.25 17.75 20.32
C LEU A 40 9.71 17.38 20.02
N ASP A 41 10.65 17.96 20.77
CA ASP A 41 12.10 17.77 20.53
C ASP A 41 12.57 16.31 20.55
N GLN A 42 11.93 15.45 21.37
CA GLN A 42 12.32 14.05 21.53
C GLN A 42 11.19 13.05 21.23
N MET A 43 10.01 13.54 20.85
CA MET A 43 8.78 12.75 20.72
C MET A 43 7.87 13.32 19.64
N HIS A 44 7.26 12.44 18.86
CA HIS A 44 6.18 12.81 17.95
C HIS A 44 4.85 12.23 18.42
N GLU A 45 3.94 13.09 18.85
CA GLU A 45 2.59 12.68 19.23
C GLU A 45 1.62 12.84 18.05
N LEU A 46 0.83 11.80 17.79
CA LEU A 46 -0.19 11.78 16.77
C LEU A 46 -1.57 11.63 17.43
N PHE A 47 -2.40 12.67 17.36
CA PHE A 47 -3.76 12.62 17.88
C PHE A 47 -4.74 12.31 16.76
N SER A 48 -5.25 11.08 16.74
CA SER A 48 -6.21 10.59 15.76
C SER A 48 -7.61 10.63 16.36
N PHE A 49 -8.29 11.78 16.18
CA PHE A 49 -9.61 12.03 16.76
C PHE A 49 -10.78 11.32 16.04
N ASN A 50 -10.45 10.54 15.01
CA ASN A 50 -11.32 9.55 14.40
C ASN A 50 -10.44 8.55 13.63
N LEU A 51 -10.28 7.34 14.17
CA LEU A 51 -9.40 6.35 13.56
C LEU A 51 -10.04 5.74 12.31
N TYR A 52 -9.54 6.13 11.14
CA TYR A 52 -9.59 5.35 9.91
C TYR A 52 -8.15 5.04 9.46
N PRO A 53 -7.76 3.75 9.28
CA PRO A 53 -6.34 3.38 9.16
C PRO A 53 -5.55 4.15 8.11
N GLY A 54 -6.13 4.45 6.95
CA GLY A 54 -5.44 5.18 5.87
C GLY A 54 -4.93 6.57 6.30
N PRO A 55 -5.81 7.56 6.53
CA PRO A 55 -5.38 8.93 6.80
C PRO A 55 -4.84 9.13 8.21
N SER A 56 -5.33 8.37 9.20
CA SER A 56 -5.08 8.65 10.63
C SER A 56 -4.17 7.67 11.34
N ALA A 57 -3.74 6.60 10.68
CA ALA A 57 -2.68 5.73 11.20
C ALA A 57 -1.52 5.67 10.20
N LYS A 58 -1.74 5.10 9.02
CA LYS A 58 -0.71 4.91 7.98
C LYS A 58 -0.07 6.24 7.58
N LYS A 59 -0.84 7.20 7.05
CA LYS A 59 -0.28 8.51 6.66
C LYS A 59 0.18 9.37 7.85
N GLY A 60 -0.42 9.16 9.02
CA GLY A 60 0.08 9.75 10.27
C GLY A 60 1.50 9.29 10.62
N ILE A 61 1.74 7.97 10.57
CA ILE A 61 3.07 7.37 10.76
C ILE A 61 4.04 7.78 9.67
N TYR A 62 3.59 7.89 8.41
CA TYR A 62 4.43 8.46 7.36
C TYR A 62 4.95 9.85 7.74
N GLY A 63 4.08 10.73 8.25
CA GLY A 63 4.49 12.05 8.76
C GLY A 63 5.43 12.00 9.96
N VAL A 64 5.32 10.97 10.81
CA VAL A 64 6.27 10.72 11.91
C VAL A 64 7.64 10.32 11.35
N LEU A 65 7.69 9.38 10.41
CA LEU A 65 8.93 8.93 9.80
C LEU A 65 9.65 10.07 9.08
N LEU A 66 8.91 10.94 8.38
CA LEU A 66 9.48 12.14 7.75
C LEU A 66 10.09 13.09 8.77
N ASN A 67 9.43 13.32 9.91
CA ASN A 67 9.93 14.21 10.96
C ASN A 67 11.22 13.66 11.60
N ILE A 68 11.23 12.36 11.93
CA ILE A 68 12.42 11.70 12.48
C ILE A 68 13.55 11.73 11.43
N GLY A 69 13.25 11.35 10.19
CA GLY A 69 14.22 11.36 9.10
C GLY A 69 14.81 12.74 8.83
N GLU A 70 14.01 13.80 8.86
CA GLU A 70 14.51 15.18 8.73
C GLU A 70 15.54 15.51 9.80
N SER A 71 15.28 15.12 11.06
CA SER A 71 16.21 15.35 12.18
C SER A 71 17.46 14.48 12.15
N GLU A 72 17.36 13.26 11.62
CA GLU A 72 18.42 12.25 11.62
C GLU A 72 19.19 12.18 10.28
N GLY A 73 18.73 12.90 9.25
CA GLY A 73 19.38 12.99 7.95
C GLY A 73 19.01 11.87 6.96
N TRP A 74 17.78 11.35 7.02
CA TRP A 74 17.28 10.30 6.12
C TRP A 74 15.84 10.55 5.67
N VAL A 75 15.33 9.76 4.72
CA VAL A 75 13.98 9.95 4.17
C VAL A 75 13.23 8.63 4.00
N THR A 76 11.91 8.68 4.19
CA THR A 76 10.99 7.66 3.69
C THR A 76 10.28 8.24 2.48
N ALA A 77 10.54 7.71 1.29
CA ALA A 77 9.89 8.15 0.07
C ALA A 77 8.48 7.57 -0.05
N HIS A 78 7.56 8.36 -0.60
CA HIS A 78 6.19 7.91 -0.90
C HIS A 78 6.17 7.21 -2.26
N ALA A 79 6.57 5.95 -2.27
CA ALA A 79 6.91 5.22 -3.48
C ALA A 79 6.49 3.75 -3.44
N SER A 80 6.17 3.23 -4.63
CA SER A 80 6.09 1.81 -4.89
C SER A 80 7.38 1.34 -5.57
N THR A 81 7.83 0.15 -5.22
CA THR A 81 9.06 -0.45 -5.75
C THR A 81 8.81 -1.90 -6.13
N VAL A 82 9.23 -2.27 -7.33
CA VAL A 82 9.11 -3.64 -7.85
C VAL A 82 10.43 -4.06 -8.50
N ARG A 83 10.86 -5.28 -8.23
CA ARG A 83 11.93 -5.94 -9.00
C ARG A 83 11.27 -6.76 -10.09
N VAL A 84 11.64 -6.47 -11.33
CA VAL A 84 11.10 -7.09 -12.54
C VAL A 84 12.15 -8.03 -13.09
N ILE A 85 11.78 -9.31 -13.24
CA ILE A 85 12.61 -10.31 -13.92
C ILE A 85 11.98 -10.57 -15.28
N THR A 86 12.71 -10.20 -16.33
CA THR A 86 12.26 -10.40 -17.71
C THR A 86 12.32 -11.89 -18.07
N PRO A 87 11.61 -12.34 -19.13
CA PRO A 87 11.74 -13.71 -19.66
C PRO A 87 13.15 -14.12 -20.11
N TYR A 88 14.08 -13.17 -20.16
CA TYR A 88 15.49 -13.37 -20.52
C TYR A 88 16.42 -13.31 -19.30
N ASP A 89 15.87 -13.50 -18.10
CA ASP A 89 16.57 -13.46 -16.81
C ASP A 89 17.27 -12.13 -16.48
N ASN A 90 16.98 -11.05 -17.21
CA ASN A 90 17.41 -9.72 -16.80
C ASN A 90 16.58 -9.25 -15.62
N GLN A 91 17.26 -8.81 -14.56
CA GLN A 91 16.66 -8.21 -13.38
C GLN A 91 16.79 -6.69 -13.46
N ILE A 92 15.68 -5.99 -13.24
CA ILE A 92 15.65 -4.53 -13.13
C ILE A 92 14.75 -4.11 -11.98
N THR A 93 15.21 -3.21 -11.12
CA THR A 93 14.43 -2.70 -10.00
C THR A 93 13.93 -1.29 -10.31
N ILE A 94 12.62 -1.12 -10.29
CA ILE A 94 11.93 0.12 -10.63
C ILE A 94 11.25 0.67 -9.38
N MET A 95 11.52 1.94 -9.08
CA MET A 95 10.84 2.73 -8.06
C MET A 95 10.02 3.83 -8.72
N HIS A 96 8.79 4.03 -8.26
CA HIS A 96 7.92 5.10 -8.72
C HIS A 96 7.35 5.88 -7.54
N GLU A 97 7.63 7.17 -7.53
CA GLU A 97 7.03 8.11 -6.60
C GLU A 97 5.88 8.84 -7.27
N GLY A 98 4.76 8.90 -6.58
CA GLY A 98 3.58 9.58 -7.08
C GLY A 98 2.54 9.84 -6.01
N ALA A 99 1.60 10.73 -6.31
CA ALA A 99 0.46 11.01 -5.44
C ALA A 99 -0.40 9.75 -5.19
N SER A 100 -1.25 9.80 -4.17
CA SER A 100 -2.23 8.72 -3.94
C SER A 100 -3.18 8.60 -5.13
N GLY A 101 -3.36 7.40 -5.69
CA GLY A 101 -4.13 7.19 -6.92
C GLY A 101 -3.37 7.52 -8.22
N GLY A 102 -2.06 7.69 -8.17
CA GLY A 102 -1.20 7.92 -9.33
C GLY A 102 -0.62 6.65 -9.97
N GLY A 103 -1.17 5.45 -9.73
CA GLY A 103 -0.67 4.22 -10.35
C GLY A 103 0.43 3.48 -9.55
N LYS A 104 0.68 3.84 -8.28
CA LYS A 104 1.77 3.24 -7.49
C LYS A 104 1.54 1.76 -7.18
N SER A 105 0.35 1.41 -6.71
CA SER A 105 0.03 0.02 -6.36
C SER A 105 -0.15 -0.82 -7.62
N GLU A 106 -0.62 -0.21 -8.70
CA GLU A 106 -0.77 -0.82 -10.01
C GLU A 106 0.58 -1.27 -10.61
N MET A 107 1.71 -0.70 -10.15
CA MET A 107 3.05 -1.13 -10.58
C MET A 107 3.50 -2.49 -10.02
N ILE A 108 2.91 -2.93 -8.92
CA ILE A 108 3.22 -4.25 -8.31
C ILE A 108 2.22 -5.31 -8.78
N GLU A 109 1.24 -4.94 -9.59
CA GLU A 109 0.19 -5.82 -10.11
C GLU A 109 0.56 -6.39 -11.48
N GLN A 110 0.04 -7.59 -11.76
CA GLN A 110 0.24 -8.23 -13.06
C GLN A 110 -0.59 -7.53 -14.14
N ILE A 111 -0.09 -7.56 -15.37
CA ILE A 111 -0.83 -6.98 -16.50
C ILE A 111 -2.14 -7.73 -16.72
N HIS A 112 -3.24 -6.99 -16.85
CA HIS A 112 -4.54 -7.59 -17.12
C HIS A 112 -4.60 -8.11 -18.56
N ARG A 113 -5.04 -9.36 -18.70
CA ARG A 113 -5.21 -10.06 -19.98
C ARG A 113 -6.67 -10.36 -20.21
N GLU A 114 -7.10 -10.25 -21.46
CA GLU A 114 -8.39 -10.75 -21.92
C GLU A 114 -8.39 -12.29 -21.88
N ASP A 115 -9.57 -12.91 -22.02
CA ASP A 115 -9.73 -14.38 -21.97
C ASP A 115 -8.86 -15.15 -22.99
N ASP A 116 -8.49 -14.49 -24.08
CA ASP A 116 -7.61 -15.05 -25.12
C ASP A 116 -6.11 -14.81 -24.88
N GLY A 117 -5.76 -14.21 -23.73
CA GLY A 117 -4.39 -13.93 -23.31
C GLY A 117 -3.80 -12.62 -23.85
N ARG A 118 -4.50 -11.88 -24.71
CA ARG A 118 -4.03 -10.58 -25.23
C ARG A 118 -4.25 -9.47 -24.20
N VAL A 119 -3.47 -8.39 -24.31
CA VAL A 119 -3.57 -7.22 -23.44
C VAL A 119 -4.25 -6.08 -24.21
N LEU A 120 -5.28 -5.48 -23.61
CA LEU A 120 -5.90 -4.27 -24.16
C LEU A 120 -5.00 -3.05 -23.93
N LEU A 121 -4.40 -2.53 -24.99
CA LEU A 121 -3.59 -1.30 -24.94
C LEU A 121 -4.45 -0.04 -24.94
N GLY A 122 -5.60 -0.09 -25.60
CA GLY A 122 -6.48 1.06 -25.69
C GLY A 122 -7.67 0.84 -26.61
N ILE A 123 -8.62 1.76 -26.52
CA ILE A 123 -9.82 1.79 -27.34
C ILE A 123 -9.81 3.11 -28.11
N ASN A 124 -9.97 3.04 -29.42
CA ASN A 124 -10.14 4.24 -30.23
C ASN A 124 -11.44 4.95 -29.83
N THR A 125 -11.37 6.20 -29.40
CA THR A 125 -12.53 6.94 -28.88
C THR A 125 -13.54 7.35 -29.96
N VAL A 126 -13.17 7.25 -31.25
CA VAL A 126 -14.04 7.59 -32.38
C VAL A 126 -14.62 6.33 -33.03
N SER A 127 -13.80 5.31 -33.26
CA SER A 127 -14.23 4.07 -33.92
C SER A 127 -14.63 2.94 -32.97
N GLU A 128 -14.36 3.09 -31.66
CA GLU A 128 -14.52 2.05 -30.63
C GLU A 128 -13.66 0.79 -30.85
N GLU A 129 -12.72 0.84 -31.80
CA GLU A 129 -11.83 -0.28 -32.10
C GLU A 129 -10.86 -0.53 -30.94
N LYS A 130 -10.76 -1.80 -30.51
CA LYS A 130 -9.80 -2.25 -29.50
C LYS A 130 -8.44 -2.52 -30.12
N HIS A 131 -7.40 -1.88 -29.60
CA HIS A 131 -6.01 -2.20 -29.92
C HIS A 131 -5.47 -3.19 -28.89
N LEU A 132 -5.18 -4.41 -29.36
CA LEU A 132 -4.73 -5.52 -28.52
C LEU A 132 -3.26 -5.84 -28.80
N LEU A 133 -2.50 -6.14 -27.75
CA LEU A 133 -1.11 -6.58 -27.80
C LEU A 133 -1.00 -8.05 -27.41
N GLU A 134 -0.27 -8.83 -28.20
CA GLU A 134 0.08 -10.20 -27.84
C GLU A 134 1.45 -10.22 -27.17
N LEU A 135 1.48 -10.54 -25.88
CA LEU A 135 2.70 -10.75 -25.10
C LEU A 135 2.89 -12.24 -24.85
N LYS A 136 3.89 -12.84 -25.49
CA LYS A 136 4.17 -14.29 -25.41
C LYS A 136 4.52 -14.73 -23.99
N ASP A 137 5.34 -13.96 -23.30
CA ASP A 137 5.76 -14.23 -21.92
C ASP A 137 5.55 -12.97 -21.06
N THR A 138 5.25 -13.18 -19.78
CA THR A 138 5.18 -12.11 -18.76
C THR A 138 6.50 -11.98 -18.03
N CYS A 139 6.82 -10.76 -17.59
CA CYS A 139 7.84 -10.59 -16.57
C CYS A 139 7.35 -11.18 -15.24
N GLU A 140 8.25 -11.76 -14.45
CA GLU A 140 7.98 -12.03 -13.05
C GLU A 140 8.13 -10.72 -12.27
N LEU A 141 7.14 -10.42 -11.44
CA LEU A 141 7.16 -9.27 -10.55
C LEU A 141 7.47 -9.75 -9.14
N GLN A 142 8.44 -9.11 -8.51
CA GLN A 142 8.82 -9.29 -7.13
C GLN A 142 8.62 -7.96 -6.38
N PRO A 143 7.43 -7.73 -5.82
CA PRO A 143 7.10 -6.50 -5.12
C PRO A 143 8.02 -6.26 -3.91
N VAL A 144 8.47 -5.02 -3.74
CA VAL A 144 9.33 -4.62 -2.61
C VAL A 144 8.55 -3.73 -1.66
N THR A 145 8.01 -2.61 -2.16
CA THR A 145 7.25 -1.61 -1.38
C THR A 145 6.00 -1.17 -2.13
N ASP A 146 4.93 -0.83 -1.42
CA ASP A 146 3.69 -0.29 -2.02
C ASP A 146 3.57 1.24 -1.84
N ASP A 147 3.88 1.75 -0.64
CA ASP A 147 3.60 3.15 -0.30
C ASP A 147 4.74 3.87 0.43
N MET A 148 5.52 3.18 1.27
CA MET A 148 6.59 3.79 2.08
C MET A 148 7.94 3.10 1.88
N ALA A 149 8.76 3.66 0.98
CA ALA A 149 10.11 3.19 0.74
C ALA A 149 11.10 3.89 1.70
N PHE A 150 11.65 3.13 2.65
CA PHE A 150 12.63 3.60 3.62
C PHE A 150 14.03 3.68 3.00
N CYS A 151 14.66 4.86 3.07
CA CYS A 151 15.95 5.17 2.45
C CYS A 151 16.99 5.58 3.51
N HIS A 152 17.25 4.72 4.49
CA HIS A 152 18.19 5.02 5.58
C HIS A 152 19.66 4.91 5.15
N PRO A 153 20.57 5.77 5.65
CA PRO A 153 22.00 5.69 5.38
C PRO A 153 22.61 4.31 5.65
N ASP A 154 22.22 3.65 6.75
CA ASP A 154 22.74 2.33 7.13
C ASP A 154 22.43 1.20 6.14
N ILE A 155 21.42 1.38 5.28
CA ILE A 155 21.12 0.39 4.23
C ILE A 155 21.75 0.76 2.88
N GLN A 156 22.30 1.96 2.74
CA GLN A 156 23.00 2.36 1.52
C GLN A 156 24.35 1.65 1.42
N ASN A 157 24.87 1.54 0.20
CA ASN A 157 26.15 0.88 -0.07
C ASN A 157 27.03 1.73 -1.01
N GLU A 158 28.20 1.19 -1.37
CA GLU A 158 29.19 1.90 -2.19
C GLU A 158 28.85 1.96 -3.69
N SER A 159 27.73 1.37 -4.14
CA SER A 159 27.37 1.34 -5.57
C SER A 159 26.94 2.71 -6.12
N GLY A 160 26.58 3.65 -5.23
CA GLY A 160 26.05 4.95 -5.59
C GLY A 160 24.59 4.93 -6.07
N ARG A 161 23.94 3.76 -6.11
CA ARG A 161 22.50 3.63 -6.34
C ARG A 161 21.73 3.83 -5.03
N LEU A 162 20.51 4.33 -5.14
CA LEU A 162 19.60 4.42 -4.00
C LEU A 162 19.21 3.00 -3.57
N VAL A 163 19.34 2.69 -2.29
CA VAL A 163 18.88 1.44 -1.70
C VAL A 163 17.63 1.70 -0.89
N VAL A 164 16.58 0.90 -1.12
CA VAL A 164 15.31 1.03 -0.41
C VAL A 164 14.91 -0.27 0.28
N LYS A 165 14.09 -0.15 1.33
CA LYS A 165 13.41 -1.25 1.99
C LYS A 165 11.98 -0.82 2.35
N ASP A 166 11.05 -1.74 2.43
CA ASP A 166 9.69 -1.39 2.89
C ASP A 166 9.70 -0.97 4.36
N ALA A 167 9.11 0.19 4.66
CA ALA A 167 8.85 0.64 6.02
C ALA A 167 7.62 -0.05 6.64
N GLU A 168 6.81 -0.74 5.83
CA GLU A 168 5.57 -1.36 6.24
C GLU A 168 5.73 -2.86 6.56
N GLN A 169 4.81 -3.39 7.37
CA GLN A 169 4.70 -4.83 7.66
C GLN A 169 3.46 -5.46 6.99
N GLY A 170 2.61 -4.63 6.40
CA GLY A 170 1.43 -5.03 5.65
C GLY A 170 0.96 -3.85 4.82
N TRP A 171 0.33 -4.13 3.69
CA TRP A 171 -0.16 -3.13 2.76
C TRP A 171 -1.65 -2.89 2.95
N PHE A 172 -2.03 -1.63 2.79
CA PHE A 172 -3.40 -1.17 2.96
C PHE A 172 -4.08 -1.05 1.60
N LEU A 173 -4.34 -2.20 0.98
CA LEU A 173 -4.70 -2.32 -0.43
C LEU A 173 -6.12 -1.82 -0.67
N ARG A 174 -6.29 -1.05 -1.75
CA ARG A 174 -7.59 -0.63 -2.28
C ARG A 174 -8.07 -1.69 -3.26
N ILE A 175 -9.32 -2.10 -3.12
CA ILE A 175 -9.91 -3.23 -3.88
C ILE A 175 -11.20 -2.82 -4.60
N ASP A 176 -11.41 -1.52 -4.81
CA ASP A 176 -12.63 -1.00 -5.45
C ASP A 176 -12.72 -1.28 -6.95
N HIS A 177 -11.59 -1.65 -7.57
CA HIS A 177 -11.55 -2.10 -8.96
C HIS A 177 -11.98 -3.57 -9.14
N ILE A 178 -12.20 -4.33 -8.05
CA ILE A 178 -12.65 -5.73 -8.09
C ILE A 178 -14.18 -5.74 -7.96
N ASN A 179 -14.86 -5.68 -9.10
CA ASN A 179 -16.32 -5.51 -9.16
C ASN A 179 -17.06 -6.86 -9.30
N SER A 180 -16.33 -7.91 -9.64
CA SER A 180 -16.85 -9.26 -9.81
C SER A 180 -15.71 -10.28 -9.71
N TYR A 181 -16.06 -11.55 -9.53
CA TYR A 181 -15.11 -12.65 -9.60
C TYR A 181 -14.34 -12.67 -10.94
N GLY A 182 -13.05 -12.94 -10.88
CA GLY A 182 -12.14 -12.99 -12.03
C GLY A 182 -11.55 -11.65 -12.44
N THR A 183 -11.79 -10.56 -11.70
CA THR A 183 -11.23 -9.24 -12.01
C THR A 183 -9.75 -9.20 -11.66
N ASP A 184 -9.39 -9.70 -10.47
CA ASP A 184 -8.00 -9.89 -10.05
C ASP A 184 -7.85 -11.25 -9.37
N PRO A 185 -7.53 -12.32 -10.14
CA PRO A 185 -7.39 -13.66 -9.60
C PRO A 185 -6.31 -13.78 -8.50
N HIS A 186 -5.30 -12.89 -8.51
CA HIS A 186 -4.21 -12.93 -7.53
C HIS A 186 -4.72 -12.45 -6.17
N TYR A 187 -5.29 -11.25 -6.11
CA TYR A 187 -5.84 -10.73 -4.85
C TYR A 187 -7.09 -11.48 -4.40
N GLU A 188 -7.94 -11.93 -5.32
CA GLU A 188 -9.09 -12.78 -5.00
C GLU A 188 -8.65 -14.05 -4.28
N LYS A 189 -7.65 -14.78 -4.83
CA LYS A 189 -7.12 -15.98 -4.20
C LYS A 189 -6.50 -15.68 -2.84
N ALA A 190 -5.68 -14.62 -2.75
CA ALA A 190 -5.01 -14.24 -1.51
C ALA A 190 -6.01 -13.86 -0.40
N CYS A 191 -7.16 -13.27 -0.75
CA CYS A 191 -8.18 -12.85 0.21
C CYS A 191 -9.20 -13.94 0.56
N ILE A 192 -9.55 -14.83 -0.39
CA ILE A 192 -10.53 -15.91 -0.19
C ILE A 192 -9.91 -17.08 0.59
N HIS A 193 -8.64 -17.39 0.35
CA HIS A 193 -7.90 -18.47 1.02
C HIS A 193 -6.62 -17.97 1.69
N PRO A 194 -6.73 -17.05 2.67
CA PRO A 194 -5.54 -16.46 3.26
C PRO A 194 -4.85 -17.46 4.20
N LYS A 195 -3.52 -17.42 4.26
CA LYS A 195 -2.73 -18.29 5.15
C LYS A 195 -2.88 -17.90 6.63
N GLU A 196 -3.42 -16.71 6.91
CA GLU A 196 -3.76 -16.22 8.24
C GLU A 196 -4.96 -15.24 8.17
N PRO A 197 -5.65 -14.93 9.29
CA PRO A 197 -6.79 -14.03 9.27
C PRO A 197 -6.44 -12.62 8.76
N LEU A 198 -7.24 -12.12 7.81
CA LEU A 198 -7.13 -10.77 7.25
C LEU A 198 -8.14 -9.82 7.89
N ILE A 199 -7.87 -8.52 7.76
CA ILE A 199 -8.80 -7.45 8.16
C ILE A 199 -9.34 -6.78 6.91
N PHE A 200 -10.66 -6.86 6.74
CA PHE A 200 -11.42 -6.20 5.69
C PHE A 200 -12.13 -4.98 6.26
N LEU A 201 -12.18 -3.89 5.50
CA LEU A 201 -12.85 -2.65 5.87
C LEU A 201 -13.80 -2.21 4.76
N ASN A 202 -14.98 -1.76 5.15
CA ASN A 202 -16.04 -1.28 4.26
C ASN A 202 -16.51 -2.33 3.24
N LEU A 203 -16.47 -3.61 3.62
CA LEU A 203 -17.04 -4.73 2.87
C LEU A 203 -18.14 -5.38 3.69
N GLU A 204 -19.16 -5.89 3.02
CA GLU A 204 -20.19 -6.71 3.62
C GLU A 204 -19.56 -8.04 4.07
N GLY A 205 -19.87 -8.44 5.31
CA GLY A 205 -19.32 -9.65 5.89
C GLY A 205 -20.35 -10.33 6.77
N HIS A 206 -20.51 -11.64 6.61
CA HIS A 206 -21.37 -12.45 7.46
C HIS A 206 -20.53 -13.37 8.36
N PRO A 207 -20.96 -13.62 9.62
CA PRO A 207 -20.28 -14.57 10.47
C PRO A 207 -20.17 -15.94 9.80
N TYR A 208 -18.97 -16.53 9.87
CA TYR A 208 -18.65 -17.84 9.28
C TYR A 208 -18.74 -17.93 7.75
N SER A 209 -18.82 -16.80 7.03
CA SER A 209 -18.73 -16.76 5.56
C SER A 209 -17.39 -16.20 5.10
N THR A 210 -17.04 -16.46 3.84
CA THR A 210 -16.02 -15.70 3.12
C THR A 210 -16.55 -14.29 2.86
N CYS A 211 -15.72 -13.27 3.07
CA CYS A 211 -16.01 -11.90 2.68
C CYS A 211 -15.67 -11.73 1.19
N LEU A 212 -16.64 -11.31 0.38
CA LEU A 212 -16.44 -11.14 -1.06
C LEU A 212 -15.93 -9.72 -1.35
N LEU A 213 -14.87 -9.63 -2.17
CA LEU A 213 -14.18 -8.36 -2.43
C LEU A 213 -15.05 -7.35 -3.21
N TRP A 214 -16.00 -7.86 -3.98
CA TRP A 214 -16.93 -7.08 -4.81
C TRP A 214 -18.25 -6.73 -4.10
N GLU A 215 -18.32 -6.90 -2.77
CA GLU A 215 -19.49 -6.50 -1.98
C GLU A 215 -19.13 -5.36 -0.99
N PRO A 216 -18.84 -4.13 -1.46
CA PRO A 216 -18.68 -2.99 -0.56
C PRO A 216 -19.96 -2.72 0.23
N ILE A 217 -19.81 -2.27 1.48
CA ILE A 217 -20.95 -1.71 2.22
C ILE A 217 -21.49 -0.48 1.50
N MET A 218 -22.74 -0.15 1.74
CA MET A 218 -23.36 1.06 1.19
C MET A 218 -23.05 2.28 2.08
N ASP A 219 -22.44 3.32 1.51
CA ASP A 219 -22.31 4.62 2.17
C ASP A 219 -23.68 5.31 2.25
N GLU A 220 -24.48 5.18 1.18
CA GLU A 220 -25.86 5.67 1.04
C GLU A 220 -26.67 4.66 0.21
N PRO A 221 -28.02 4.66 0.26
CA PRO A 221 -28.83 3.74 -0.54
C PRO A 221 -28.47 3.77 -2.03
N GLY A 222 -27.98 2.64 -2.54
CA GLY A 222 -27.55 2.49 -3.94
C GLY A 222 -26.16 3.03 -4.28
N LYS A 223 -25.41 3.52 -3.29
CA LYS A 223 -24.05 4.05 -3.45
C LYS A 223 -23.06 3.22 -2.62
N PRO A 224 -22.33 2.27 -3.22
CA PRO A 224 -21.32 1.49 -2.51
C PRO A 224 -20.18 2.40 -2.05
N CYS A 225 -19.52 2.01 -0.96
CA CYS A 225 -18.34 2.69 -0.45
C CYS A 225 -17.26 2.75 -1.55
N PRO A 226 -16.70 3.92 -1.88
CA PRO A 226 -15.73 4.05 -2.97
C PRO A 226 -14.32 3.61 -2.57
N ASN A 227 -14.12 3.20 -1.32
CA ASN A 227 -12.80 2.89 -0.77
C ASN A 227 -12.81 1.67 0.17
N PRO A 228 -13.31 0.49 -0.27
CA PRO A 228 -13.09 -0.77 0.42
C PRO A 228 -11.60 -1.09 0.48
N ARG A 229 -11.18 -1.67 1.59
CA ARG A 229 -9.77 -1.93 1.88
C ARG A 229 -9.56 -3.29 2.51
N VAL A 230 -8.41 -3.90 2.20
CA VAL A 230 -7.89 -5.06 2.93
C VAL A 230 -6.51 -4.71 3.50
N ILE A 231 -6.25 -5.13 4.73
CA ILE A 231 -4.89 -5.09 5.29
C ILE A 231 -4.23 -6.44 4.96
N MET A 232 -3.31 -6.43 4.01
CA MET A 232 -2.57 -7.61 3.56
C MET A 232 -1.18 -7.64 4.20
N PRO A 233 -0.88 -8.55 5.14
CA PRO A 233 0.47 -8.72 5.67
C PRO A 233 1.46 -9.02 4.55
N ARG A 234 2.62 -8.34 4.53
CA ARG A 234 3.59 -8.43 3.42
C ARG A 234 4.00 -9.87 3.12
N LYS A 235 4.24 -10.66 4.17
CA LYS A 235 4.60 -12.09 4.08
C LYS A 235 3.57 -12.99 3.36
N LEU A 236 2.35 -12.50 3.12
CA LEU A 236 1.31 -13.23 2.37
C LEU A 236 1.28 -12.87 0.89
N VAL A 237 1.94 -11.78 0.49
CA VAL A 237 2.10 -11.38 -0.90
C VAL A 237 3.10 -12.33 -1.55
N ASP A 238 2.73 -12.92 -2.68
CA ASP A 238 3.63 -13.84 -3.39
C ASP A 238 4.84 -13.08 -3.93
N ASN A 239 6.02 -13.72 -3.86
CA ASN A 239 7.30 -13.18 -4.35
C ASN A 239 7.70 -11.81 -3.76
N VAL A 240 7.16 -11.45 -2.59
CA VAL A 240 7.58 -10.23 -1.88
C VAL A 240 9.06 -10.28 -1.53
N VAL A 241 9.73 -9.14 -1.66
CA VAL A 241 11.15 -8.96 -1.35
C VAL A 241 11.28 -8.28 0.01
N ASP A 242 11.93 -8.94 0.97
CA ASP A 242 12.12 -8.43 2.33
C ASP A 242 13.49 -7.80 2.57
N GLU A 243 14.47 -8.10 1.73
CA GLU A 243 15.79 -7.45 1.79
C GLU A 243 15.76 -6.02 1.25
N ALA A 244 16.82 -5.27 1.56
CA ALA A 244 17.03 -3.96 0.95
C ALA A 244 17.50 -4.14 -0.51
N VAL A 245 17.01 -3.31 -1.43
CA VAL A 245 17.24 -3.44 -2.87
C VAL A 245 17.79 -2.16 -3.49
N GLU A 246 18.71 -2.29 -4.44
CA GLU A 246 19.19 -1.17 -5.26
C GLU A 246 18.14 -0.80 -6.30
N ILE A 247 17.96 0.50 -6.54
CA ILE A 247 17.06 1.03 -7.57
C ILE A 247 17.84 1.29 -8.87
N ASP A 248 17.38 0.70 -9.96
CA ASP A 248 17.93 0.91 -11.30
C ASP A 248 17.22 2.05 -12.03
N ILE A 249 15.89 2.12 -11.88
CA ILE A 249 15.06 3.17 -12.48
C ILE A 249 14.25 3.84 -11.38
N ARG A 250 14.39 5.16 -11.26
CA ARG A 250 13.55 5.99 -10.41
C ARG A 250 12.70 6.90 -11.28
N SER A 251 11.38 6.76 -11.18
CA SER A 251 10.41 7.57 -11.91
C SER A 251 9.58 8.41 -10.94
N LEU A 252 9.18 9.60 -11.41
CA LEU A 252 8.34 10.54 -10.68
C LEU A 252 7.09 10.80 -11.53
N GLY A 253 5.90 10.63 -10.94
CA GLY A 253 4.63 10.87 -11.61
C GLY A 253 3.75 11.84 -10.81
N GLU A 254 3.16 12.80 -11.50
CA GLU A 254 2.11 13.66 -10.95
C GLU A 254 0.77 13.30 -11.58
N GLN A 255 -0.34 13.51 -10.86
CA GLN A 255 -1.66 13.42 -11.50
C GLN A 255 -1.82 14.63 -12.43
N PRO A 256 -2.28 14.44 -13.68
CA PRO A 256 -2.56 15.54 -14.60
C PRO A 256 -3.71 16.43 -14.14
#